data_AF-A0A964NVW0-F1
#
_entry.id   AF-A0A964NVW0-F1
#
_cell.length_a   1.000
_cell.length_b   1.000
_cell.length_c   1.000
_cell.angle_alpha   90.00
_cell.angle_beta   90.00
_cell.angle_gamma   90.00
#
_symmetry.space_group_name_H-M   'P 1'
#
loop_
_entity.id
_entity.type
_entity.pdbx_description
1 polymer ?
#
loop_
_entity_poly.entity_id
_entity_poly.type
_entity_poly.pdbx_seq_one_letter_code
_entity_poly.pdbx_strand_id
1 'polypeptide(L)' 'MTAFKRVAVLMGGRSAEREVSFSSGKGCAKALREEGFEVVEIDAKDRIE' A
#
# COMPACT_ATOMS: atom_id res chain seq x y z
N MET A 1 6.91 -20.18 14.00
CA MET A 1 6.60 -18.74 14.11
C MET A 1 6.03 -18.28 12.79
N THR A 2 4.72 -18.03 12.71
CA THR A 2 4.07 -17.55 11.49
C THR A 2 4.38 -16.07 11.32
N ALA A 3 5.46 -15.79 10.58
CA ALA A 3 5.87 -14.45 10.22
C ALA A 3 4.71 -13.69 9.55
N PHE A 4 4.56 -12.41 9.84
CA PHE A 4 3.61 -11.53 9.16
C PHE A 4 3.96 -11.49 7.67
N LYS A 5 3.40 -12.41 6.89
CA LYS A 5 3.69 -12.53 5.46
C LYS A 5 2.92 -11.52 4.62
N ARG A 6 1.82 -10.98 5.14
CA ARG A 6 0.88 -10.14 4.39
C ARG A 6 0.88 -8.70 4.90
N VAL A 7 1.13 -7.74 4.02
CA VAL A 7 1.23 -6.31 4.33
C VAL A 7 0.27 -5.53 3.44
N ALA A 8 -0.51 -4.63 4.04
CA ALA A 8 -1.35 -3.69 3.30
C ALA A 8 -0.64 -2.33 3.18
N VAL A 9 -0.56 -1.79 1.97
CA VAL A 9 -0.08 -0.44 1.70
C VAL A 9 -1.28 0.43 1.38
N LEU A 10 -1.63 1.31 2.32
CA LEU A 10 -2.69 2.31 2.11
C LEU A 10 -2.11 3.50 1.33
N MET A 11 -2.77 3.88 0.25
CA MET A 11 -2.33 4.95 -0.64
C MET A 11 -3.52 5.66 -1.30
N GLY A 12 -3.28 6.80 -1.93
CA GLY A 12 -4.33 7.59 -2.58
C GLY A 12 -5.12 8.44 -1.59
N GLY A 13 -6.41 8.13 -1.40
CA GLY A 13 -7.30 8.92 -0.54
C GLY A 13 -8.03 10.06 -1.27
N ARG A 14 -8.74 10.89 -0.49
CA ARG A 14 -9.64 11.98 -0.98
C ARG A 14 -8.98 13.37 -1.01
N SER A 15 -7.71 13.49 -0.62
CA SER A 15 -7.01 14.78 -0.59
C SER A 15 -6.51 15.20 -1.98
N ALA A 16 -6.09 16.45 -2.12
CA ALA A 16 -5.42 16.96 -3.32
C ALA A 16 -4.04 16.31 -3.55
N GLU A 17 -3.47 15.66 -2.55
CA GLU A 17 -2.16 14.98 -2.59
C GLU A 17 -2.26 13.52 -3.05
N ARG A 18 -3.44 13.09 -3.52
CA ARG A 18 -3.74 11.71 -3.93
C ARG A 18 -2.67 11.11 -4.84
N GLU A 19 -2.27 11.82 -5.89
CA GLU A 19 -1.24 11.35 -6.83
C GLU A 19 0.15 11.23 -6.16
N VAL A 20 0.44 12.10 -5.18
CA VAL A 20 1.67 12.03 -4.38
C VAL A 20 1.64 10.79 -3.49
N SER A 21 0.52 10.51 -2.83
CA SER A 21 0.33 9.30 -2.02
C SER A 21 0.43 8.02 -2.86
N PHE A 22 -0.07 8.02 -4.10
CA PHE A 22 0.13 6.90 -5.01
C PHE A 22 1.60 6.70 -5.40
N SER A 23 2.32 7.79 -5.67
CA SER A 23 3.73 7.72 -6.02
C SER A 23 4.57 7.10 -4.90
N SER A 24 4.44 7.60 -3.68
CA SER A 24 5.16 7.08 -2.52
C SER A 24 4.72 5.67 -2.14
N GLY A 25 3.41 5.38 -2.17
CA GLY A 25 2.88 4.05 -1.87
C GLY A 25 3.38 2.97 -2.84
N LYS A 26 3.54 3.29 -4.14
CA LYS A 26 4.10 2.36 -5.13
C LYS A 26 5.55 2.02 -4.81
N GLY A 27 6.33 3.02 -4.36
CA GLY A 27 7.70 2.82 -3.89
C GLY A 27 7.77 1.88 -2.69
N CYS A 28 6.92 2.12 -1.68
CA CYS A 28 6.83 1.25 -0.50
C CYS A 28 6.40 -0.18 -0.86
N ALA A 29 5.38 -0.34 -1.69
CA ALA A 29 4.88 -1.65 -2.11
C ALA A 29 5.93 -2.44 -2.89
N LYS A 30 6.71 -1.77 -3.76
CA LYS A 30 7.83 -2.39 -4.47
C LYS A 30 8.89 -2.91 -3.50
N ALA A 31 9.36 -2.08 -2.58
CA ALA A 31 10.40 -2.46 -1.61
C ALA A 31 9.95 -3.64 -0.73
N LEU A 32 8.70 -3.62 -0.24
CA LEU A 32 8.15 -4.72 0.55
C LEU A 32 8.07 -6.04 -0.26
N ARG A 33 7.75 -5.98 -1.56
CA ARG A 33 7.77 -7.18 -2.41
C ARG A 33 9.19 -7.72 -2.61
N GLU A 34 10.17 -6.83 -2.77
CA GLU A 34 11.59 -7.21 -2.90
C GLU A 34 12.10 -7.91 -1.64
N GLU A 35 11.60 -7.53 -0.46
CA GLU A 35 11.88 -8.18 0.84
C GLU A 35 11.08 -9.48 1.07
N GLY A 36 10.25 -9.91 0.11
CA GLY A 36 9.53 -11.18 0.14
C GLY A 36 8.19 -11.17 0.87
N PHE A 37 7.60 -9.99 1.11
CA PHE A 37 6.26 -9.87 1.65
C PHE A 37 5.18 -10.02 0.57
N GLU A 38 4.04 -10.60 0.93
CA GLU A 38 2.80 -10.53 0.16
C GLU A 38 2.17 -9.14 0.38
N VAL A 39 2.17 -8.31 -0.65
CA VAL A 39 1.74 -6.91 -0.53
C VAL A 39 0.42 -6.66 -1.25
N VAL A 40 -0.55 -6.10 -0.52
CA VAL A 40 -1.84 -5.62 -1.02
C VAL A 40 -1.83 -4.10 -1.02
N GLU A 41 -2.04 -3.48 -2.18
CA GLU A 41 -2.21 -2.04 -2.31
C GLU A 41 -3.71 -1.71 -2.17
N ILE A 42 -4.05 -0.72 -1.34
CA ILE A 42 -5.43 -0.31 -1.06
C ILE A 42 -5.55 1.20 -1.29
N ASP A 43 -6.45 1.57 -2.19
CA ASP A 43 -6.84 2.96 -2.37
C ASP A 43 -7.74 3.42 -1.21
N ALA A 44 -7.25 4.35 -0.40
CA ALA A 44 -7.96 4.90 0.74
C ALA A 44 -9.08 5.90 0.37
N LYS A 45 -9.54 5.89 -0.89
CA LYS A 45 -10.59 6.81 -1.37
C LYS A 45 -11.93 6.54 -0.70
N ASP A 46 -12.35 5.28 -0.57
CA ASP A 46 -13.65 4.88 0.01
C ASP A 46 -13.55 3.52 0.74
N ARG A 47 -14.52 3.20 1.61
CA ARG A 47 -14.52 1.95 2.41
C ARG A 47 -14.50 0.71 1.51
N ILE A 48 -13.66 -0.25 1.88
CA ILE A 48 -13.76 -1.64 1.42
C ILE A 48 -15.12 -2.16 1.92
N GLU A 49 -16.04 -2.48 1.02
CA GLU A 49 -17.25 -3.26 1.34
C GLU A 49 -16.89 -4.71 1.71
#